data_AF-A0A075JIN6-F1
#
_entry.id   AF-A0A075JIN6-F1
#
_cell.length_a   1.000
_cell.length_b   1.000
_cell.length_c   1.000
_cell.angle_alpha   90.00
_cell.angle_beta   90.00
_cell.angle_gamma   90.00
#
_symmetry.space_group_name_H-M   'P 1'
#
loop_
_entity.id
_entity.type
_entity.pdbx_description
1 polymer ?
#
loop_
_entity_poly.entity_id
_entity_poly.type
_entity_poly.pdbx_seq_one_letter_code
_entity_poly.pdbx_strand_id
1 'polypeptide(L)'
;MTAPTNEPDHTPGASSDATRSASQRSGGRSRPDAQSPDAAHEAGTDASAQALAITPEAIGRVIDAVRDAAPLTQCMTNAVVTGFTANVLLAVGASPAMVDSLEEGPIFAGIADGLLVNVGTVTAATAEAMRATAAARAEAGRPWCLDPVAVGTLPVRTQLARDLLEHAPAVIRGNASEVLGLAGEQGAGRGVDAGDDVDATLAAASRLAERTGGAVAVSGAVDAVVAPGAPTVRIGNGDAIMTKVTGVGCALGALVAAYLPVAGSAQLAAAAATATMTLAAEDAAHWASGPGSFAVELLDALARLEGDSVAATLDLRVAS
;
A
#
# COMPACT_ATOMS: atom_id res chain seq x y z
N MET A 1 -18.91 3.27 -38.86
CA MET A 1 -19.70 2.04 -38.66
C MET A 1 -20.82 2.38 -37.70
N THR A 2 -22.04 2.43 -38.22
CA THR A 2 -23.27 2.86 -37.55
C THR A 2 -23.85 1.72 -36.71
N ALA A 3 -24.07 1.95 -35.41
CA ALA A 3 -24.88 1.08 -34.56
C ALA A 3 -26.36 1.46 -34.68
N PRO A 4 -27.31 0.49 -34.67
CA PRO A 4 -28.72 0.81 -34.56
C PRO A 4 -29.19 0.76 -33.09
N THR A 5 -30.00 1.75 -32.76
CA THR A 5 -30.87 1.88 -31.60
C THR A 5 -32.02 0.88 -31.64
N ASN A 6 -32.41 0.30 -30.50
CA ASN A 6 -33.82 -0.01 -30.22
C ASN A 6 -34.08 -0.14 -28.71
N GLU A 7 -35.09 0.61 -28.26
CA GLU A 7 -35.82 0.53 -26.99
C GLU A 7 -37.32 0.46 -27.36
N PRO A 8 -38.26 0.18 -26.44
CA PRO A 8 -38.40 -0.97 -25.54
C PRO A 8 -39.78 -1.66 -25.78
N ASP A 9 -40.05 -2.80 -25.15
CA ASP A 9 -41.42 -3.34 -25.06
C ASP A 9 -41.83 -3.62 -23.61
N HIS A 10 -43.01 -3.13 -23.28
CA HIS A 10 -43.67 -3.21 -21.98
C HIS A 10 -44.54 -4.45 -21.92
N THR A 11 -44.59 -5.14 -20.78
CA THR A 11 -45.87 -5.60 -20.19
C THR A 11 -45.66 -6.05 -18.74
N PRO A 12 -46.48 -5.57 -17.78
CA PRO A 12 -46.51 -6.08 -16.41
C PRO A 12 -47.66 -7.10 -16.22
N GLY A 13 -47.37 -8.22 -15.56
CA GLY A 13 -48.34 -9.25 -15.17
C GLY A 13 -48.42 -9.40 -13.65
N ALA A 14 -49.64 -9.40 -13.13
CA ALA A 14 -50.05 -9.26 -11.74
C ALA A 14 -49.79 -10.51 -10.86
N SER A 15 -49.51 -10.31 -9.55
CA SER A 15 -50.36 -10.61 -8.38
C SER A 15 -50.52 -12.08 -7.95
N SER A 16 -50.13 -12.40 -6.70
CA SER A 16 -51.07 -12.89 -5.67
C SER A 16 -50.41 -13.13 -4.30
N ASP A 17 -51.10 -12.65 -3.26
CA ASP A 17 -51.01 -12.92 -1.82
C ASP A 17 -50.72 -14.38 -1.40
N ALA A 18 -50.09 -14.57 -0.23
CA ALA A 18 -50.80 -15.05 0.97
C ALA A 18 -49.91 -15.29 2.21
N THR A 19 -50.48 -14.90 3.33
CA THR A 19 -50.11 -14.96 4.75
C THR A 19 -50.10 -16.36 5.38
N ARG A 20 -49.32 -16.53 6.47
CA ARG A 20 -49.56 -17.33 7.70
C ARG A 20 -48.30 -17.22 8.60
N SER A 21 -48.28 -16.53 9.75
CA SER A 21 -48.98 -16.72 11.04
C SER A 21 -48.52 -17.91 11.91
N ALA A 22 -47.92 -17.53 13.06
CA ALA A 22 -48.08 -18.07 14.41
C ALA A 22 -47.21 -19.24 14.94
N SER A 23 -46.59 -18.96 16.10
CA SER A 23 -46.84 -19.63 17.39
C SER A 23 -45.59 -20.11 18.15
N GLN A 24 -45.32 -19.39 19.22
CA GLN A 24 -44.80 -19.81 20.53
C GLN A 24 -44.81 -21.33 20.82
N ARG A 25 -43.76 -21.80 21.52
CA ARG A 25 -43.89 -22.72 22.66
C ARG A 25 -42.70 -22.56 23.62
N SER A 26 -43.06 -22.27 24.87
CA SER A 26 -42.25 -22.33 26.08
C SER A 26 -42.09 -23.78 26.54
N GLY A 27 -40.98 -24.07 27.23
CA GLY A 27 -40.77 -25.34 27.90
C GLY A 27 -39.44 -25.35 28.66
N GLY A 28 -39.50 -25.02 29.95
CA GLY A 28 -38.36 -25.10 30.86
C GLY A 28 -38.03 -26.52 31.34
N ARG A 29 -36.88 -26.61 32.04
CA ARG A 29 -36.26 -27.72 32.81
C ARG A 29 -34.79 -27.83 32.38
N SER A 30 -33.75 -27.90 33.21
CA SER A 30 -33.56 -27.97 34.66
C SER A 30 -32.08 -27.63 34.90
N ARG A 31 -31.73 -27.01 36.04
CA ARG A 31 -30.34 -26.95 36.51
C ARG A 31 -29.91 -28.32 37.05
N PRO A 32 -28.62 -28.66 36.93
CA PRO A 32 -27.94 -29.31 38.04
C PRO A 32 -26.61 -28.60 38.41
N ASP A 33 -26.49 -28.36 39.71
CA ASP A 33 -25.35 -28.49 40.61
C ASP A 33 -23.96 -27.95 40.27
N ALA A 34 -23.46 -27.21 41.26
CA ALA A 34 -22.11 -26.71 41.41
C ALA A 34 -21.11 -27.83 41.71
N GLN A 35 -19.95 -27.78 41.04
CA GLN A 35 -18.68 -28.32 41.51
C GLN A 35 -17.56 -27.31 41.17
N SER A 36 -16.83 -26.89 42.20
CA SER A 36 -15.44 -26.39 42.14
C SER A 36 -14.59 -27.35 43.00
N PRO A 37 -13.24 -27.35 43.00
CA PRO A 37 -12.26 -26.51 42.27
C PRO A 37 -11.06 -27.28 41.62
N ASP A 38 -10.22 -26.51 40.91
CA ASP A 38 -8.77 -26.68 40.69
C ASP A 38 -8.15 -27.75 39.76
N ALA A 39 -7.11 -27.25 39.05
CA ALA A 39 -5.97 -27.93 38.42
C ALA A 39 -6.09 -28.51 37.00
N ALA A 40 -5.74 -27.68 36.00
CA ALA A 40 -4.87 -28.03 34.87
C ALA A 40 -4.46 -26.71 34.17
N HIS A 41 -3.39 -26.07 34.62
CA HIS A 41 -2.04 -26.17 34.04
C HIS A 41 -1.98 -25.63 32.60
N GLU A 42 -1.57 -24.36 32.52
CA GLU A 42 -0.60 -23.82 31.56
C GLU A 42 -0.55 -24.50 30.18
N ALA A 43 -1.30 -23.95 29.24
CA ALA A 43 -1.07 -24.16 27.82
C ALA A 43 -1.20 -22.82 27.07
N GLY A 44 -0.04 -22.18 26.87
CA GLY A 44 0.25 -21.51 25.60
C GLY A 44 -0.16 -20.04 25.46
N THR A 45 0.39 -19.17 26.29
CA THR A 45 0.57 -17.73 25.99
C THR A 45 1.61 -17.48 24.88
N ASP A 46 1.48 -18.13 23.72
CA ASP A 46 2.48 -18.03 22.64
C ASP A 46 1.87 -17.61 21.28
N ALA A 47 0.58 -17.23 21.25
CA ALA A 47 -0.09 -16.74 20.05
C ALA A 47 -0.07 -15.21 19.90
N SER A 48 0.44 -14.46 20.88
CA SER A 48 0.26 -13.00 20.97
C SER A 48 1.55 -12.16 20.99
N ALA A 49 2.71 -12.73 20.62
CA ALA A 49 3.96 -11.95 20.56
C ALA A 49 5.03 -12.50 19.60
N GLN A 50 4.69 -13.29 18.58
CA GLN A 50 5.58 -13.39 17.43
C GLN A 50 5.45 -12.10 16.65
N ALA A 51 6.49 -11.27 16.65
CA ALA A 51 6.66 -10.26 15.60
C ALA A 51 6.35 -10.96 14.27
N LEU A 52 5.37 -10.48 13.50
CA LEU A 52 4.99 -11.10 12.23
C LEU A 52 6.25 -11.21 11.38
N ALA A 53 6.82 -12.42 11.32
CA ALA A 53 8.08 -12.64 10.63
C ALA A 53 7.88 -12.28 9.17
N ILE A 54 8.77 -11.46 8.64
CA ILE A 54 8.78 -11.13 7.22
C ILE A 54 9.44 -12.31 6.50
N THR A 55 8.61 -13.20 5.96
CA THR A 55 9.05 -14.36 5.17
C THR A 55 8.45 -14.29 3.76
N PRO A 56 8.99 -15.02 2.78
CA PRO A 56 8.41 -15.08 1.44
C PRO A 56 6.96 -15.58 1.46
N GLU A 57 6.60 -16.52 2.34
CA GLU A 57 5.22 -17.03 2.48
C GLU A 57 4.30 -15.97 3.10
N ALA A 58 4.81 -15.17 4.05
CA ALA A 58 4.03 -14.06 4.60
C ALA A 58 3.75 -12.99 3.54
N ILE A 59 4.74 -12.67 2.72
CA ILE A 59 4.58 -11.76 1.58
C ILE A 59 3.58 -12.32 0.56
N GLY A 60 3.73 -13.60 0.19
CA GLY A 60 2.82 -14.27 -0.75
C GLY A 60 1.36 -14.22 -0.30
N ARG A 61 1.09 -14.50 0.99
CA ARG A 61 -0.25 -14.37 1.56
C ARG A 61 -0.83 -12.95 1.46
N VAL A 62 -0.01 -11.93 1.61
CA VAL A 62 -0.47 -10.53 1.48
C VAL A 62 -0.83 -10.21 0.02
N ILE A 63 -0.04 -10.69 -0.94
CA ILE A 63 -0.32 -10.54 -2.37
C ILE A 63 -1.69 -11.13 -2.72
N ASP A 64 -1.95 -12.36 -2.28
CA ASP A 64 -3.25 -13.01 -2.54
C ASP A 64 -4.39 -12.32 -1.78
N ALA A 65 -4.15 -11.87 -0.53
CA ALA A 65 -5.15 -11.15 0.25
C ALA A 65 -5.58 -9.82 -0.40
N VAL A 66 -4.67 -9.11 -1.08
CA VAL A 66 -5.03 -7.90 -1.85
C VAL A 66 -5.95 -8.26 -3.01
N ARG A 67 -5.64 -9.32 -3.74
CA ARG A 67 -6.47 -9.78 -4.87
C ARG A 67 -7.87 -10.20 -4.41
N ASP A 68 -7.95 -10.91 -3.27
CA ASP A 68 -9.22 -11.38 -2.71
C ASP A 68 -10.07 -10.24 -2.12
N ALA A 69 -9.45 -9.29 -1.43
CA ALA A 69 -10.15 -8.18 -0.79
C ALA A 69 -10.53 -7.04 -1.76
N ALA A 70 -9.83 -6.94 -2.89
CA ALA A 70 -9.93 -5.85 -3.87
C ALA A 70 -9.97 -4.43 -3.26
N PRO A 71 -8.99 -4.01 -2.43
CA PRO A 71 -9.05 -2.79 -1.63
C PRO A 71 -9.33 -1.52 -2.46
N LEU A 72 -10.29 -0.71 -2.01
CA LEU A 72 -10.54 0.61 -2.56
C LEU A 72 -9.42 1.57 -2.14
N THR A 73 -8.58 1.97 -3.08
CA THR A 73 -7.37 2.76 -2.81
C THR A 73 -7.53 4.18 -3.35
N GLN A 74 -7.68 5.15 -2.44
CA GLN A 74 -7.65 6.57 -2.79
C GLN A 74 -6.22 6.97 -3.15
N CYS A 75 -6.06 7.61 -4.29
CA CYS A 75 -4.77 8.08 -4.79
C CYS A 75 -4.82 9.58 -5.03
N MET A 76 -4.17 10.35 -4.16
CA MET A 76 -3.82 11.75 -4.41
C MET A 76 -2.42 11.78 -5.01
N THR A 77 -2.32 11.64 -6.33
CA THR A 77 -1.04 11.49 -7.04
C THR A 77 -0.78 12.59 -8.06
N ASN A 78 0.41 12.55 -8.66
CA ASN A 78 0.85 13.54 -9.61
C ASN A 78 0.26 13.29 -11.01
N ALA A 79 0.06 14.36 -11.77
CA ALA A 79 -0.62 14.33 -13.07
C ALA A 79 0.13 13.52 -14.14
N VAL A 80 1.43 13.28 -13.97
CA VAL A 80 2.25 12.53 -14.93
C VAL A 80 1.94 11.03 -14.87
N VAL A 81 1.49 10.53 -13.73
CA VAL A 81 1.39 9.08 -13.46
C VAL A 81 -0.02 8.59 -13.18
N THR A 82 -1.02 9.48 -13.07
CA THR A 82 -2.40 9.14 -12.67
C THR A 82 -2.95 7.90 -13.36
N GLY A 83 -2.92 7.86 -14.70
CA GLY A 83 -3.42 6.71 -15.47
C GLY A 83 -2.61 5.44 -15.26
N PHE A 84 -1.29 5.56 -15.18
CA PHE A 84 -0.40 4.41 -14.97
C PHE A 84 -0.57 3.81 -13.57
N THR A 85 -0.65 4.66 -12.54
CA THR A 85 -0.94 4.24 -11.16
C THR A 85 -2.28 3.52 -11.04
N ALA A 86 -3.33 4.01 -11.72
CA ALA A 86 -4.62 3.31 -11.76
C ALA A 86 -4.48 1.90 -12.37
N ASN A 87 -3.79 1.78 -13.50
CA ASN A 87 -3.60 0.50 -14.17
C ASN A 87 -2.78 -0.48 -13.34
N VAL A 88 -1.75 -0.02 -12.61
CA VAL A 88 -0.97 -0.88 -11.71
C VAL A 88 -1.84 -1.41 -10.57
N LEU A 89 -2.69 -0.58 -9.97
CA LEU A 89 -3.63 -1.03 -8.93
C LEU A 89 -4.63 -2.05 -9.48
N LEU A 90 -5.20 -1.79 -10.67
CA LEU A 90 -6.11 -2.72 -11.34
C LEU A 90 -5.44 -4.06 -11.65
N ALA A 91 -4.18 -4.05 -12.09
CA ALA A 91 -3.43 -5.25 -12.41
C ALA A 91 -3.28 -6.18 -11.19
N VAL A 92 -3.02 -5.63 -10.00
CA VAL A 92 -2.93 -6.44 -8.76
C VAL A 92 -4.29 -6.78 -8.13
N GLY A 93 -5.40 -6.41 -8.77
CA GLY A 93 -6.76 -6.68 -8.29
C GLY A 93 -7.32 -5.65 -7.31
N ALA A 94 -6.63 -4.54 -7.05
CA ALA A 94 -7.15 -3.44 -6.22
C ALA A 94 -8.07 -2.49 -7.03
N SER A 95 -8.85 -1.67 -6.33
CA SER A 95 -9.77 -0.70 -6.94
C SER A 95 -9.25 0.74 -6.78
N PRO A 96 -8.70 1.38 -7.82
CA PRO A 96 -8.19 2.75 -7.71
C PRO A 96 -9.31 3.81 -7.71
N ALA A 97 -9.12 4.87 -6.93
CA ALA A 97 -9.95 6.08 -6.97
C ALA A 97 -9.10 7.36 -6.87
N MET A 98 -9.15 8.20 -7.90
CA MET A 98 -8.36 9.43 -8.00
C MET A 98 -9.16 10.62 -7.44
N VAL A 99 -9.44 10.61 -6.13
CA VAL A 99 -10.19 11.68 -5.44
C VAL A 99 -9.21 12.59 -4.71
N ASP A 100 -8.97 13.78 -5.27
CA ASP A 100 -7.92 14.71 -4.82
C ASP A 100 -8.41 16.14 -4.54
N SER A 101 -9.72 16.39 -4.57
CA SER A 101 -10.33 17.67 -4.23
C SER A 101 -10.35 17.92 -2.71
N LEU A 102 -10.43 19.18 -2.31
CA LEU A 102 -10.51 19.56 -0.90
C LEU A 102 -11.85 19.15 -0.28
N GLU A 103 -12.91 19.20 -1.07
CA GLU A 103 -14.29 18.95 -0.65
C GLU A 103 -14.56 17.45 -0.45
N GLU A 104 -14.02 16.60 -1.32
CA GLU A 104 -14.31 15.16 -1.31
C GLU A 104 -13.15 14.32 -0.76
N GLY A 105 -11.90 14.78 -0.89
CA GLY A 105 -10.71 14.03 -0.47
C GLY A 105 -10.78 13.54 0.98
N PRO A 106 -11.02 14.42 1.98
CA PRO A 106 -11.13 14.03 3.39
C PRO A 106 -12.29 13.07 3.67
N ILE A 107 -13.42 13.24 2.99
CA ILE A 107 -14.59 12.36 3.14
C ILE A 107 -14.25 10.98 2.59
N PHE A 108 -13.67 10.94 1.39
CA PHE A 108 -13.34 9.71 0.70
C PHE A 108 -12.23 8.92 1.41
N ALA A 109 -11.31 9.60 2.10
CA ALA A 109 -10.31 8.94 2.96
C ALA A 109 -10.93 8.21 4.14
N GLY A 110 -12.12 8.61 4.58
CA GLY A 110 -12.94 7.87 5.54
C GLY A 110 -13.65 6.65 4.96
N ILE A 111 -13.77 6.55 3.64
CA ILE A 111 -14.42 5.44 2.92
C ILE A 111 -13.37 4.44 2.42
N ALA A 112 -12.40 4.89 1.63
CA ALA A 112 -11.38 4.07 0.97
C ALA A 112 -10.57 3.20 1.94
N ASP A 113 -10.27 1.96 1.59
CA ASP A 113 -9.45 1.04 2.38
C ASP A 113 -8.00 1.51 2.53
N GLY A 114 -7.43 2.06 1.45
CA GLY A 114 -6.07 2.61 1.40
C GLY A 114 -6.04 4.08 0.97
N LEU A 115 -4.99 4.80 1.37
CA LEU A 115 -4.71 6.16 0.93
C LEU A 115 -3.23 6.30 0.55
N LEU A 116 -2.97 6.78 -0.67
CA LEU A 116 -1.69 7.32 -1.12
C LEU A 116 -1.78 8.84 -1.19
N VAL A 117 -0.79 9.52 -0.60
CA VAL A 117 -0.49 10.93 -0.87
C VAL A 117 0.90 11.04 -1.51
N ASN A 118 0.95 11.37 -2.79
CA ASN A 118 2.18 11.59 -3.55
C ASN A 118 2.30 13.08 -3.90
N VAL A 119 3.40 13.70 -3.46
CA VAL A 119 3.59 15.17 -3.55
C VAL A 119 4.22 15.63 -4.88
N GLY A 120 4.18 14.79 -5.92
CA GLY A 120 4.60 15.16 -7.27
C GLY A 120 3.62 16.16 -7.92
N THR A 121 4.13 17.02 -8.80
CA THR A 121 3.36 18.05 -9.54
C THR A 121 2.30 18.82 -8.73
N VAL A 122 2.57 19.09 -7.45
CA VAL A 122 1.60 19.75 -6.56
C VAL A 122 1.32 21.20 -6.94
N THR A 123 0.05 21.59 -6.80
CA THR A 123 -0.44 22.97 -6.81
C THR A 123 -0.82 23.41 -5.40
N ALA A 124 -1.11 24.69 -5.19
CA ALA A 124 -1.60 25.18 -3.89
C ALA A 124 -2.91 24.48 -3.47
N ALA A 125 -3.85 24.33 -4.40
CA ALA A 125 -5.15 23.69 -4.13
C ALA A 125 -4.99 22.20 -3.76
N THR A 126 -4.19 21.45 -4.52
CA THR A 126 -3.94 20.04 -4.20
C THR A 126 -3.17 19.87 -2.90
N ALA A 127 -2.26 20.80 -2.58
CA ALA A 127 -1.51 20.77 -1.32
C ALA A 127 -2.43 20.99 -0.10
N GLU A 128 -3.42 21.87 -0.21
CA GLU A 128 -4.45 22.08 0.81
C GLU A 128 -5.31 20.82 1.00
N ALA A 129 -5.80 20.25 -0.12
CA ALA A 129 -6.55 19.01 -0.11
C ALA A 129 -5.77 17.85 0.53
N MET A 130 -4.47 17.73 0.23
CA MET A 130 -3.60 16.67 0.77
C MET A 130 -3.47 16.77 2.30
N ARG A 131 -3.31 17.99 2.84
CA ARG A 131 -3.27 18.20 4.30
C ARG A 131 -4.59 17.83 4.96
N ALA A 132 -5.70 18.34 4.43
CA ALA A 132 -7.02 18.04 4.97
C ALA A 132 -7.32 16.54 4.93
N THR A 133 -6.93 15.86 3.84
CA THR A 133 -7.14 14.42 3.66
C THR A 133 -6.28 13.59 4.60
N ALA A 134 -4.99 13.91 4.72
CA ALA A 134 -4.09 13.22 5.66
C ALA A 134 -4.53 13.42 7.13
N ALA A 135 -4.95 14.63 7.49
CA ALA A 135 -5.49 14.91 8.82
C ALA A 135 -6.74 14.07 9.12
N ALA A 136 -7.74 14.07 8.23
CA ALA A 136 -8.95 13.28 8.40
C ALA A 136 -8.67 11.77 8.48
N ARG A 137 -7.73 11.28 7.67
CA ARG A 137 -7.29 9.88 7.70
C ARG A 137 -6.63 9.50 9.02
N ALA A 138 -5.76 10.36 9.54
CA ALA A 138 -5.08 10.18 10.82
C ALA A 138 -6.05 10.23 12.00
N GLU A 139 -7.02 11.16 12.00
CA GLU A 139 -8.09 11.24 12.99
C GLU A 139 -8.95 9.97 13.03
N ALA A 140 -9.16 9.34 11.87
CA ALA A 140 -9.85 8.06 11.77
C ALA A 140 -9.00 6.85 12.22
N GLY A 141 -7.71 7.05 12.55
CA GLY A 141 -6.80 5.98 12.94
C GLY A 141 -6.49 4.97 11.83
N ARG A 142 -6.62 5.38 10.55
CA ARG A 142 -6.46 4.48 9.40
C ARG A 142 -5.09 4.69 8.75
N PRO A 143 -4.36 3.61 8.42
CA PRO A 143 -3.03 3.72 7.85
C PRO A 143 -3.06 4.33 6.43
N TRP A 144 -1.99 5.02 6.07
CA TRP A 144 -1.81 5.63 4.75
C TRP A 144 -0.33 5.73 4.36
N CYS A 145 -0.06 5.90 3.07
CA CYS A 145 1.28 5.96 2.49
C CYS A 145 1.61 7.38 2.02
N LEU A 146 2.80 7.88 2.40
CA LEU A 146 3.40 9.11 1.89
C LEU A 146 4.48 8.78 0.85
N ASP A 147 4.38 9.40 -0.33
CA ASP A 147 5.42 9.38 -1.36
C ASP A 147 5.97 10.81 -1.55
N PRO A 148 7.13 11.15 -0.95
CA PRO A 148 7.69 12.48 -0.87
C PRO A 148 8.49 12.87 -2.14
N VAL A 149 7.93 12.64 -3.33
CA VAL A 149 8.60 12.84 -4.62
C VAL A 149 9.31 14.19 -4.73
N ALA A 150 10.62 14.14 -5.00
CA ALA A 150 11.51 15.29 -5.16
C ALA A 150 11.56 16.25 -3.95
N VAL A 151 11.37 15.72 -2.74
CA VAL A 151 11.67 16.43 -1.49
C VAL A 151 13.18 16.60 -1.30
N GLY A 152 13.59 17.69 -0.63
CA GLY A 152 14.98 18.07 -0.39
C GLY A 152 15.36 19.33 -1.18
N THR A 153 15.32 19.24 -2.52
CA THR A 153 15.75 20.35 -3.40
C THR A 153 14.66 21.40 -3.62
N LEU A 154 13.38 21.00 -3.63
CA LEU A 154 12.25 21.89 -3.91
C LEU A 154 11.56 22.32 -2.59
N PRO A 155 11.58 23.62 -2.22
CA PRO A 155 11.12 24.06 -0.89
C PRO A 155 9.62 23.85 -0.66
N VAL A 156 8.79 24.05 -1.69
CA VAL A 156 7.32 23.87 -1.59
C VAL A 156 6.97 22.41 -1.29
N ARG A 157 7.54 21.47 -2.04
CA ARG A 157 7.32 20.02 -1.84
C ARG A 157 7.88 19.55 -0.51
N THR A 158 9.06 20.05 -0.15
CA THR A 158 9.71 19.73 1.12
C THR A 158 8.88 20.18 2.31
N GLN A 159 8.34 21.39 2.29
CA GLN A 159 7.46 21.86 3.36
C GLN A 159 6.16 21.04 3.41
N LEU A 160 5.52 20.80 2.28
CA LEU A 160 4.31 19.97 2.22
C LEU A 160 4.54 18.56 2.79
N ALA A 161 5.61 17.87 2.39
CA ALA A 161 5.89 16.54 2.91
C ALA A 161 6.18 16.55 4.42
N ARG A 162 6.82 17.61 4.95
CA ARG A 162 7.01 17.80 6.39
C ARG A 162 5.70 18.03 7.12
N ASP A 163 4.80 18.85 6.59
CA ASP A 163 3.48 19.04 7.19
C ASP A 163 2.68 17.73 7.22
N LEU A 164 2.77 16.94 6.14
CA LEU A 164 2.11 15.64 6.03
C LEU A 164 2.68 14.59 7.01
N LEU A 165 3.96 14.68 7.36
CA LEU A 165 4.58 13.78 8.34
C LEU A 165 3.99 13.93 9.75
N GLU A 166 3.48 15.10 10.10
CA GLU A 166 2.83 15.35 11.40
C GLU A 166 1.54 14.54 11.56
N HIS A 167 1.02 13.98 10.47
CA HIS A 167 -0.15 13.09 10.46
C HIS A 167 0.24 11.59 10.45
N ALA A 168 1.48 11.26 10.84
CA ALA A 168 1.98 9.91 11.09
C ALA A 168 1.62 8.90 9.97
N PRO A 169 2.14 9.07 8.73
CA PRO A 169 1.97 8.08 7.68
C PRO A 169 2.45 6.71 8.16
N ALA A 170 1.67 5.67 7.87
CA ALA A 170 2.03 4.30 8.22
C ALA A 170 3.24 3.81 7.41
N VAL A 171 3.37 4.27 6.15
CA VAL A 171 4.57 4.03 5.34
C VAL A 171 5.02 5.32 4.66
N ILE A 172 6.32 5.58 4.70
CA ILE A 172 6.98 6.56 3.82
C ILE A 172 7.76 5.78 2.77
N ARG A 173 7.52 6.06 1.48
CA ARG A 173 8.21 5.39 0.38
C ARG A 173 8.93 6.41 -0.48
N GLY A 174 10.25 6.28 -0.65
CA GLY A 174 11.05 7.19 -1.49
C GLY A 174 12.42 6.62 -1.81
N ASN A 175 13.17 7.29 -2.70
CA ASN A 175 14.58 6.96 -2.92
C ASN A 175 15.47 7.54 -1.80
N ALA A 176 16.77 7.21 -1.81
CA ALA A 176 17.73 7.68 -0.81
C ALA A 176 17.71 9.21 -0.64
N SER A 177 17.83 9.95 -1.75
CA SER A 177 17.87 11.42 -1.73
C SER A 177 16.60 12.05 -1.14
N GLU A 178 15.43 11.50 -1.44
CA GLU A 178 14.13 11.97 -0.94
C GLU A 178 13.98 11.70 0.56
N VAL A 179 14.40 10.52 1.01
CA VAL A 179 14.38 10.12 2.43
C VAL A 179 15.33 10.99 3.26
N LEU A 180 16.55 11.24 2.77
CA LEU A 180 17.51 12.15 3.41
C LEU A 180 16.97 13.59 3.46
N GLY A 181 16.40 14.08 2.36
CA GLY A 181 15.79 15.41 2.27
C GLY A 181 14.62 15.58 3.24
N LEU A 182 13.79 14.55 3.38
CA LEU A 182 12.65 14.51 4.29
C LEU A 182 13.10 14.46 5.76
N ALA A 183 14.18 13.72 6.06
CA ALA A 183 14.79 13.67 7.39
C ALA A 183 15.48 15.00 7.80
N GLY A 184 15.64 15.95 6.87
CA GLY A 184 16.24 17.25 7.14
C GLY A 184 17.77 17.26 7.11
N GLU A 185 18.40 16.21 6.55
CA GLU A 185 19.85 16.18 6.38
C GLU A 185 20.27 17.09 5.21
N GLN A 186 21.07 18.12 5.50
CA GLN A 186 21.59 19.03 4.48
C GLN A 186 22.76 18.37 3.73
N GLY A 187 22.62 18.17 2.41
CA GLY A 187 23.72 17.67 1.56
C GLY A 187 23.31 16.75 0.40
N ALA A 188 22.11 16.17 0.44
CA ALA A 188 21.63 15.19 -0.55
C ALA A 188 21.29 15.74 -1.95
N GLY A 189 21.53 17.03 -2.20
CA GLY A 189 21.31 17.68 -3.50
C GLY A 189 22.55 17.76 -4.40
N ARG A 190 23.71 17.23 -3.96
CA ARG A 190 24.95 17.29 -4.74
C ARG A 190 25.21 15.97 -5.46
N GLY A 191 24.62 15.86 -6.65
CA GLY A 191 25.01 14.90 -7.67
C GLY A 191 24.07 13.71 -7.76
N VAL A 192 23.20 13.77 -8.76
CA VAL A 192 22.49 12.63 -9.38
C VAL A 192 23.43 11.54 -9.95
N ASP A 193 24.72 11.57 -9.61
CA ASP A 193 25.80 10.77 -10.20
C ASP A 193 26.70 10.05 -9.16
N ALA A 194 26.47 10.22 -7.85
CA ALA A 194 27.10 9.40 -6.81
C ALA A 194 26.02 8.49 -6.21
N GLY A 195 26.00 7.23 -6.64
CA GLY A 195 24.92 6.28 -6.37
C GLY A 195 24.29 6.40 -4.98
N ASP A 196 22.98 6.65 -4.99
CA ASP A 196 22.07 6.65 -3.84
C ASP A 196 22.22 5.34 -3.06
N ASP A 197 23.14 5.32 -2.09
CA ASP A 197 23.39 4.15 -1.28
C ASP A 197 22.29 4.01 -0.23
N VAL A 198 21.48 2.96 -0.41
CA VAL A 198 20.43 2.58 0.53
C VAL A 198 21.01 2.38 1.93
N ASP A 199 22.22 1.82 2.05
CA ASP A 199 22.86 1.57 3.34
C ASP A 199 23.20 2.86 4.08
N ALA A 200 23.70 3.88 3.36
CA ALA A 200 23.96 5.20 3.91
C ALA A 200 22.68 5.93 4.39
N THR A 201 21.51 5.53 3.88
CA THR A 201 20.22 6.14 4.21
C THR A 201 19.53 5.49 5.41
N LEU A 202 19.94 4.28 5.82
CA LEU A 202 19.24 3.51 6.86
C LEU A 202 19.08 4.27 8.17
N ALA A 203 20.08 5.03 8.60
CA ALA A 203 19.99 5.82 9.84
C ALA A 203 18.92 6.92 9.76
N ALA A 204 18.77 7.58 8.61
CA ALA A 204 17.72 8.58 8.39
C ALA A 204 16.34 7.92 8.31
N ALA A 205 16.25 6.79 7.60
CA ALA A 205 15.03 5.98 7.51
C ALA A 205 14.56 5.51 8.90
N SER A 206 15.46 5.00 9.75
CA SER A 206 15.12 4.59 11.12
C SER A 206 14.52 5.73 11.94
N ARG A 207 15.10 6.94 11.89
CA ARG A 207 14.56 8.09 12.63
C ARG A 207 13.19 8.54 12.11
N LEU A 208 12.95 8.46 10.81
CA LEU A 208 11.64 8.73 10.21
C LEU A 208 10.61 7.68 10.65
N ALA A 209 11.01 6.40 10.67
CA ALA A 209 10.18 5.30 11.12
C ALA A 209 9.82 5.45 12.61
N GLU A 210 10.80 5.77 13.47
CA GLU A 210 10.60 6.06 14.89
C GLU A 210 9.65 7.25 15.11
N ARG A 211 9.81 8.32 14.33
CA ARG A 211 8.99 9.53 14.47
C ARG A 211 7.52 9.30 14.12
N THR A 212 7.25 8.44 13.14
CA THR A 212 5.88 8.15 12.67
C THR A 212 5.26 6.92 13.34
N GLY A 213 6.08 6.06 13.96
CA GLY A 213 5.68 4.73 14.40
C GLY A 213 5.40 3.75 13.24
N GLY A 214 5.65 4.18 12.00
CA GLY A 214 5.39 3.42 10.77
C GLY A 214 6.64 2.74 10.21
N ALA A 215 6.63 2.45 8.91
CA ALA A 215 7.80 1.92 8.19
C ALA A 215 8.30 2.91 7.12
N VAL A 216 9.57 2.77 6.76
CA VAL A 216 10.18 3.53 5.65
C VAL A 216 10.73 2.54 4.64
N ALA A 217 10.23 2.64 3.40
CA ALA A 217 10.72 1.90 2.25
C ALA A 217 11.65 2.79 1.41
N VAL A 218 12.94 2.47 1.41
CA VAL A 218 13.98 3.16 0.65
C VAL A 218 14.27 2.37 -0.61
N SER A 219 13.99 2.95 -1.77
CA SER A 219 14.21 2.25 -3.04
C SER A 219 15.62 2.40 -3.59
N GLY A 220 16.16 1.33 -4.19
CA GLY A 220 17.48 1.31 -4.81
C GLY A 220 17.70 0.06 -5.66
N ALA A 221 18.97 -0.30 -5.93
CA ALA A 221 19.28 -1.58 -6.57
C ALA A 221 18.99 -2.78 -5.66
N VAL A 222 19.06 -2.57 -4.34
CA VAL A 222 18.54 -3.47 -3.31
C VAL A 222 17.72 -2.59 -2.38
N ASP A 223 16.40 -2.75 -2.41
CA ASP A 223 15.49 -1.97 -1.58
C ASP A 223 15.68 -2.31 -0.10
N ALA A 224 15.34 -1.37 0.78
CA ALA A 224 15.29 -1.59 2.22
C ALA A 224 13.97 -1.13 2.83
N VAL A 225 13.41 -1.92 3.75
CA VAL A 225 12.24 -1.54 4.55
C VAL A 225 12.61 -1.60 6.03
N VAL A 226 12.55 -0.42 6.67
CA VAL A 226 12.92 -0.21 8.08
C VAL A 226 11.66 0.09 8.89
N ALA A 227 11.54 -0.49 10.08
CA ALA A 227 10.46 -0.19 11.03
C ALA A 227 10.99 -0.21 12.48
N PRO A 228 10.36 0.53 13.42
CA PRO A 228 10.81 0.60 14.80
C PRO A 228 10.83 -0.77 15.47
N GLY A 229 11.94 -1.11 16.11
CA GLY A 229 12.08 -2.36 16.86
C GLY A 229 12.02 -3.64 16.01
N ALA A 230 12.11 -3.53 14.68
CA ALA A 230 12.07 -4.65 13.76
C ALA A 230 13.38 -4.77 12.96
N PRO A 231 13.79 -5.99 12.57
CA PRO A 231 14.90 -6.19 11.64
C PRO A 231 14.68 -5.43 10.33
N THR A 232 15.75 -4.97 9.70
CA THR A 232 15.69 -4.37 8.36
C THR A 232 15.43 -5.46 7.32
N VAL A 233 14.44 -5.23 6.47
CA VAL A 233 14.13 -6.11 5.33
C VAL A 233 14.83 -5.59 4.09
N ARG A 234 15.48 -6.47 3.33
CA ARG A 234 16.13 -6.17 2.05
C ARG A 234 15.52 -7.01 0.94
N ILE A 235 15.21 -6.37 -0.18
CA ILE A 235 14.64 -7.00 -1.38
C ILE A 235 15.59 -6.72 -2.54
N GLY A 236 16.19 -7.77 -3.09
CA GLY A 236 17.21 -7.67 -4.15
C GLY A 236 16.66 -7.80 -5.57
N ASN A 237 15.35 -8.00 -5.72
CA ASN A 237 14.72 -8.15 -7.02
C ASN A 237 14.55 -6.81 -7.75
N GLY A 238 14.38 -6.86 -9.07
CA GLY A 238 14.01 -5.74 -9.94
C GLY A 238 14.88 -5.68 -11.20
N ASP A 239 14.66 -4.66 -12.04
CA ASP A 239 15.49 -4.45 -13.23
C ASP A 239 15.77 -2.96 -13.47
N ALA A 240 16.96 -2.64 -13.99
CA ALA A 240 17.37 -1.27 -14.27
C ALA A 240 16.45 -0.54 -15.28
N ILE A 241 15.75 -1.27 -16.16
CA ILE A 241 14.79 -0.71 -17.12
C ILE A 241 13.60 -0.03 -16.44
N MET A 242 13.30 -0.36 -15.18
CA MET A 242 12.29 0.33 -14.36
C MET A 242 12.55 1.84 -14.31
N THR A 243 13.81 2.25 -14.33
CA THR A 243 14.22 3.68 -14.32
C THR A 243 13.95 4.40 -15.64
N LYS A 244 13.59 3.67 -16.71
CA LYS A 244 13.30 4.22 -18.04
C LYS A 244 11.80 4.37 -18.31
N VAL A 245 10.94 3.99 -17.37
CA VAL A 245 9.49 4.18 -17.43
C VAL A 245 9.05 5.10 -16.31
N THR A 246 8.42 6.21 -16.68
CA THR A 246 7.90 7.17 -15.72
C THR A 246 6.82 6.53 -14.84
N GLY A 247 6.85 6.84 -13.55
CA GLY A 247 5.77 6.46 -12.63
C GLY A 247 5.85 5.06 -12.02
N VAL A 248 6.84 4.22 -12.36
CA VAL A 248 7.04 2.91 -11.69
C VAL A 248 7.19 3.10 -10.17
N GLY A 249 8.06 4.03 -9.75
CA GLY A 249 8.22 4.36 -8.33
C GLY A 249 6.95 4.93 -7.68
N CYS A 250 6.24 5.82 -8.37
CA CYS A 250 5.01 6.41 -7.82
C CYS A 250 3.88 5.37 -7.69
N ALA A 251 3.80 4.44 -8.64
CA ALA A 251 2.85 3.33 -8.59
C ALA A 251 3.16 2.37 -7.45
N LEU A 252 4.43 2.17 -7.08
CA LEU A 252 4.79 1.40 -5.88
C LEU A 252 4.22 2.05 -4.60
N GLY A 253 4.20 3.38 -4.49
CA GLY A 253 3.51 4.05 -3.37
C GLY A 253 2.01 3.70 -3.30
N ALA A 254 1.35 3.55 -4.45
CA ALA A 254 -0.05 3.16 -4.51
C ALA A 254 -0.26 1.68 -4.13
N LEU A 255 0.63 0.79 -4.56
CA LEU A 255 0.63 -0.61 -4.11
C LEU A 255 0.76 -0.67 -2.59
N VAL A 256 1.71 0.06 -1.98
CA VAL A 256 1.84 0.11 -0.52
C VAL A 256 0.51 0.52 0.12
N ALA A 257 -0.15 1.56 -0.39
CA ALA A 257 -1.44 2.02 0.11
C ALA A 257 -2.54 0.94 0.03
N ALA A 258 -2.57 0.14 -1.04
CA ALA A 258 -3.52 -0.96 -1.22
C ALA A 258 -3.20 -2.17 -0.31
N TYR A 259 -1.93 -2.36 0.07
CA TYR A 259 -1.48 -3.51 0.86
C TYR A 259 -1.64 -3.27 2.38
N LEU A 260 -1.57 -2.02 2.82
CA LEU A 260 -1.75 -1.60 4.23
C LEU A 260 -2.98 -2.21 4.93
N PRO A 261 -4.20 -2.22 4.35
CA PRO A 261 -5.39 -2.75 5.04
C PRO A 261 -5.36 -4.26 5.28
N VAL A 262 -4.55 -5.03 4.55
CA VAL A 262 -4.56 -6.51 4.61
C VAL A 262 -3.28 -7.13 5.19
N ALA A 263 -2.17 -6.39 5.24
CA ALA A 263 -0.86 -6.95 5.63
C ALA A 263 -0.66 -7.16 7.14
N GLY A 264 -1.46 -6.53 8.00
CA GLY A 264 -1.32 -6.63 9.45
C GLY A 264 -0.13 -5.87 10.07
N SER A 265 0.83 -5.39 9.29
CA SER A 265 1.84 -4.43 9.73
C SER A 265 2.31 -3.52 8.58
N ALA A 266 2.78 -2.31 8.89
CA ALA A 266 3.31 -1.38 7.91
C ALA A 266 4.55 -1.93 7.18
N GLN A 267 5.44 -2.61 7.92
CA GLN A 267 6.65 -3.21 7.35
C GLN A 267 6.30 -4.34 6.37
N LEU A 268 5.33 -5.20 6.72
CA LEU A 268 4.91 -6.28 5.84
C LEU A 268 4.17 -5.75 4.60
N ALA A 269 3.33 -4.71 4.75
CA ALA A 269 2.70 -4.03 3.61
C ALA A 269 3.74 -3.48 2.63
N ALA A 270 4.73 -2.75 3.16
CA ALA A 270 5.79 -2.17 2.36
C ALA A 270 6.67 -3.24 1.69
N ALA A 271 7.06 -4.29 2.42
CA ALA A 271 7.85 -5.38 1.86
C ALA A 271 7.08 -6.14 0.76
N ALA A 272 5.81 -6.44 0.98
CA ALA A 272 5.00 -7.17 0.00
C ALA A 272 4.69 -6.35 -1.25
N ALA A 273 4.41 -5.06 -1.11
CA ALA A 273 4.23 -4.16 -2.26
C ALA A 273 5.54 -4.01 -3.07
N THR A 274 6.69 -3.86 -2.39
CA THR A 274 8.00 -3.80 -3.05
C THR A 274 8.30 -5.09 -3.80
N ALA A 275 8.16 -6.25 -3.14
CA ALA A 275 8.33 -7.57 -3.76
C ALA A 275 7.43 -7.76 -4.99
N THR A 276 6.17 -7.33 -4.90
CA THR A 276 5.22 -7.40 -6.03
C THR A 276 5.72 -6.62 -7.24
N MET A 277 6.12 -5.36 -7.02
CA MET A 277 6.62 -4.50 -8.08
C MET A 277 7.91 -5.05 -8.70
N THR A 278 8.86 -5.49 -7.88
CA THR A 278 10.18 -5.89 -8.34
C THR A 278 10.20 -7.26 -9.01
N LEU A 279 9.45 -8.24 -8.50
CA LEU A 279 9.29 -9.54 -9.16
C LEU A 279 8.57 -9.39 -10.51
N ALA A 280 7.49 -8.60 -10.57
CA ALA A 280 6.80 -8.33 -11.83
C ALA A 280 7.71 -7.59 -12.82
N ALA A 281 8.57 -6.69 -12.34
CA ALA A 281 9.54 -6.00 -13.19
C ALA A 281 10.61 -6.94 -13.76
N GLU A 282 11.11 -7.92 -12.99
CA GLU A 282 12.05 -8.92 -13.50
C GLU A 282 11.43 -9.77 -14.61
N ASP A 283 10.20 -10.26 -14.41
CA ASP A 283 9.47 -11.01 -15.44
C ASP A 283 9.24 -10.13 -16.69
N ALA A 284 8.75 -8.90 -16.51
CA ALA A 284 8.50 -7.98 -17.60
C ALA A 284 9.78 -7.64 -18.39
N ALA A 285 10.92 -7.48 -17.71
CA ALA A 285 12.20 -7.20 -18.36
C ALA A 285 12.68 -8.36 -19.25
N HIS A 286 12.29 -9.60 -18.94
CA HIS A 286 12.61 -10.76 -19.78
C HIS A 286 11.96 -10.69 -21.16
N TRP A 287 10.74 -10.15 -21.23
CA TRP A 287 9.94 -10.09 -22.46
C TRP A 287 10.02 -8.74 -23.18
N ALA A 288 10.41 -7.69 -22.46
CA ALA A 288 10.47 -6.34 -23.00
C ALA A 288 11.59 -6.17 -24.03
N SER A 289 11.25 -5.54 -25.16
CA SER A 289 12.19 -5.07 -26.17
C SER A 289 12.69 -3.64 -25.95
N GLY A 290 12.13 -2.94 -24.97
CA GLY A 290 12.47 -1.57 -24.59
C GLY A 290 11.46 -0.97 -23.61
N PRO A 291 11.60 0.31 -23.22
CA PRO A 291 10.78 0.90 -22.15
C PRO A 291 9.27 0.93 -22.45
N GLY A 292 8.89 1.09 -23.72
CA GLY A 292 7.48 1.09 -24.12
C GLY A 292 6.82 -0.28 -23.97
N SER A 293 7.47 -1.35 -24.42
CA SER A 293 6.99 -2.72 -24.22
C SER A 293 7.09 -3.14 -22.77
N PHE A 294 8.15 -2.75 -22.06
CA PHE A 294 8.27 -2.98 -20.61
C PHE A 294 7.09 -2.44 -19.82
N ALA A 295 6.61 -1.23 -20.12
CA ALA A 295 5.46 -0.65 -19.41
C ALA A 295 4.19 -1.49 -19.56
N VAL A 296 4.01 -2.13 -20.72
CA VAL A 296 2.88 -3.04 -20.97
C VAL A 296 3.11 -4.37 -20.27
N GLU A 297 4.29 -4.99 -20.48
CA GLU A 297 4.64 -6.27 -19.87
C GLU A 297 4.64 -6.22 -18.34
N LEU A 298 4.97 -5.07 -17.73
CA LEU A 298 4.90 -4.88 -16.29
C LEU A 298 3.46 -5.01 -15.76
N LEU A 299 2.47 -4.42 -16.46
CA LEU A 299 1.07 -4.54 -16.07
C LEU A 299 0.61 -6.00 -16.17
N ASP A 300 1.00 -6.70 -17.24
CA ASP A 300 0.64 -8.10 -17.43
C ASP A 300 1.34 -9.01 -16.40
N ALA A 301 2.60 -8.75 -16.07
CA ALA A 301 3.35 -9.48 -15.05
C ALA A 301 2.75 -9.26 -13.65
N LEU A 302 2.36 -8.03 -13.30
CA LEU A 302 1.64 -7.73 -12.05
C LEU A 302 0.33 -8.52 -11.94
N ALA A 303 -0.40 -8.64 -13.05
CA ALA A 303 -1.66 -9.40 -13.07
C ALA A 303 -1.45 -10.91 -12.90
N ARG A 304 -0.33 -11.45 -13.37
CA ARG A 304 0.01 -12.88 -13.27
C ARG A 304 0.65 -13.28 -11.93
N LEU A 305 1.16 -12.35 -11.14
CA LEU A 305 1.93 -12.69 -9.94
C LEU A 305 1.05 -13.33 -8.87
N GLU A 306 1.33 -14.59 -8.51
CA GLU A 306 0.61 -15.33 -7.47
C GLU A 306 1.48 -15.50 -6.23
N GLY A 307 0.87 -15.51 -5.04
CA GLY A 307 1.60 -15.60 -3.77
C GLY A 307 2.51 -16.84 -3.66
N ASP A 308 2.08 -17.97 -4.22
CA ASP A 308 2.86 -19.22 -4.22
C ASP A 308 4.18 -19.12 -4.98
N SER A 309 4.26 -18.26 -6.01
CA SER A 309 5.47 -18.08 -6.81
C SER A 309 6.57 -17.31 -6.07
N VAL A 310 6.19 -16.49 -5.09
CA VAL A 310 7.09 -15.56 -4.38
C VAL A 310 8.18 -16.31 -3.61
N ALA A 311 7.83 -17.43 -2.97
CA ALA A 311 8.78 -18.19 -2.16
C ALA A 311 9.96 -18.75 -2.97
N ALA A 312 9.78 -18.97 -4.27
CA ALA A 312 10.81 -19.52 -5.13
C ALA A 312 11.74 -18.45 -5.75
N THR A 313 11.27 -17.21 -5.87
CA THR A 313 11.94 -16.18 -6.69
C THR A 313 12.38 -14.94 -5.92
N LEU A 314 11.87 -14.72 -4.71
CA LEU A 314 12.17 -13.53 -3.92
C LEU A 314 13.59 -13.59 -3.30
N ASP A 315 14.47 -12.64 -3.67
CA ASP A 315 15.73 -12.37 -2.95
C ASP A 315 15.41 -11.52 -1.71
N LEU A 316 15.04 -12.21 -0.62
CA LEU A 316 14.71 -11.62 0.66
C LEU A 316 15.85 -11.83 1.67
N ARG A 317 16.29 -10.75 2.33
CA ARG A 317 17.21 -10.83 3.48
C ARG A 317 16.65 -10.02 4.63
N VAL A 318 16.65 -10.61 5.82
CA VAL A 318 16.16 -9.96 7.04
C VAL A 318 17.35 -9.81 7.99
N ALA A 319 17.84 -8.59 8.16
CA ALA A 319 19.03 -8.27 8.94
C ALA A 319 18.63 -7.65 10.29
N SER A 320 19.13 -8.24 11.38
CA SER A 320 18.98 -7.75 12.75
C SER A 320 19.83 -6.53 13.04
#